data_AF-A0A7J9D1E6-F1
#
_entry.id   AF-A0A7J9D1E6-F1
#
_cell.length_a   1.000
_cell.length_b   1.000
_cell.length_c   1.000
_cell.angle_alpha   90.00
_cell.angle_beta   90.00
_cell.angle_gamma   90.00
#
_symmetry.space_group_name_H-M   'P 1'
#
loop_
_entity.id
_entity.type
_entity.pdbx_description
1 polymer ?
#
loop_
_entity_poly.entity_id
_entity_poly.type
_entity_poly.pdbx_seq_one_letter_code
_entity_poly.pdbx_strand_id
1 'polypeptide(L)'
;MVQGKTYGTKSYRRFGESGSVVIENIKYVSPQMRAKLENFDWKGIYNMDETCLFNRLQADDSLATKQLEGRKKDKERLIVVVCCNKDGLGKVPLWVIGKFANPRCFKHVNIDNLNYHYRAKKKAWMTGFFFSRFCSLV
;
A
#
# COMPACT_ATOMS: atom_id res chain seq x y z
N MET A 1 -25.10 13.03 28.68
CA MET A 1 -25.07 13.36 27.24
C MET A 1 -24.88 14.87 27.12
N VAL A 2 -23.64 15.35 26.96
CA VAL A 2 -23.37 16.79 26.82
C VAL A 2 -23.25 17.09 25.33
N GLN A 3 -24.25 17.76 24.77
CA GLN A 3 -24.19 18.31 23.41
C GLN A 3 -23.18 19.48 23.40
N GLY A 4 -21.98 19.24 22.87
CA GLY A 4 -21.01 20.30 22.62
C GLY A 4 -21.41 21.14 21.41
N LYS A 5 -21.66 22.44 21.62
CA LYS A 5 -21.84 23.44 20.55
C LYS A 5 -20.53 23.59 19.76
N THR A 6 -20.51 23.23 18.47
CA THR A 6 -19.35 23.48 17.59
C THR A 6 -19.39 24.90 17.04
N TYR A 7 -18.53 25.77 17.59
CA TYR A 7 -18.32 27.14 17.12
C TYR A 7 -17.63 27.14 15.76
N GLY A 8 -18.39 27.28 14.67
CA GLY A 8 -17.89 27.71 13.34
C GLY A 8 -16.82 26.85 12.67
N THR A 9 -16.62 25.60 13.10
CA THR A 9 -15.59 24.68 12.60
C THR A 9 -16.11 23.89 11.39
N LYS A 10 -15.34 23.85 10.29
CA LYS A 10 -15.68 23.10 9.06
C LYS A 10 -14.60 22.08 8.73
N SER A 11 -14.98 20.92 8.19
CA SER A 11 -14.05 19.92 7.65
C SER A 11 -13.73 20.24 6.18
N TYR A 12 -12.48 20.04 5.78
CA TYR A 12 -12.00 20.31 4.43
C TYR A 12 -11.30 19.08 3.87
N ARG A 13 -12.00 18.34 3.01
CA ARG A 13 -11.49 17.09 2.40
C ARG A 13 -10.56 17.38 1.23
N ARG A 14 -9.44 16.66 1.15
CA ARG A 14 -8.53 16.67 0.00
C ARG A 14 -8.71 15.39 -0.82
N PHE A 15 -8.88 15.52 -2.13
CA PHE A 15 -9.11 14.39 -3.04
C PHE A 15 -7.79 13.83 -3.59
N GLY A 16 -7.75 12.51 -3.81
CA GLY A 16 -6.64 11.80 -4.47
C GLY A 16 -6.87 11.56 -5.98
N GLU A 17 -5.96 10.85 -6.64
CA GLU A 17 -5.86 10.67 -8.10
C GLU A 17 -6.94 9.76 -8.76
N SER A 18 -8.08 9.50 -8.11
CA SER A 18 -9.12 8.61 -8.63
C SER A 18 -9.81 9.11 -9.92
N GLY A 19 -9.51 10.33 -10.37
CA GLY A 19 -10.10 10.95 -11.56
C GLY A 19 -9.43 10.60 -12.90
N SER A 20 -8.30 9.87 -12.90
CA SER A 20 -7.50 9.66 -14.12
C SER A 20 -7.81 8.39 -14.91
N VAL A 21 -8.72 7.55 -14.42
CA VAL A 21 -9.04 6.26 -15.06
C VAL A 21 -10.20 6.39 -16.04
N VAL A 22 -9.93 6.20 -17.32
CA VAL A 22 -10.96 6.14 -18.37
C VAL A 22 -11.66 4.78 -18.32
N ILE A 23 -12.86 4.75 -17.75
CA ILE A 23 -13.65 3.53 -17.51
C ILE A 23 -13.94 2.76 -18.81
N GLU A 24 -14.07 3.46 -19.94
CA GLU A 24 -14.33 2.86 -21.25
C GLU A 24 -13.20 1.92 -21.70
N ASN A 25 -11.94 2.28 -21.44
CA ASN A 25 -10.79 1.42 -21.77
C ASN A 25 -10.82 0.11 -20.99
N ILE A 26 -11.27 0.13 -19.73
CA ILE A 26 -11.36 -1.07 -18.88
C ILE A 26 -12.39 -2.06 -19.46
N LYS A 27 -13.51 -1.57 -19.99
CA LYS A 27 -14.56 -2.42 -20.57
C LYS A 27 -14.05 -3.21 -21.77
N TYR A 28 -13.14 -2.63 -22.55
CA TYR A 28 -12.56 -3.30 -23.73
C TYR A 28 -11.38 -4.21 -23.38
N VAL A 29 -10.51 -3.81 -22.45
CA VAL A 29 -9.28 -4.56 -22.11
C VAL A 29 -9.58 -5.77 -21.22
N SER A 30 -10.58 -5.70 -20.34
CA SER A 30 -10.85 -6.77 -19.37
C SER A 30 -11.19 -8.12 -20.00
N PRO A 31 -12.06 -8.22 -21.03
CA PRO A 31 -12.34 -9.50 -21.69
C PRO A 31 -11.10 -10.11 -22.36
N GLN A 32 -10.27 -9.29 -23.00
CA GLN A 32 -9.05 -9.75 -23.66
C GLN A 32 -8.03 -10.32 -22.67
N MET A 33 -7.90 -9.68 -21.50
CA MET A 33 -7.05 -10.17 -20.43
C MET A 33 -7.56 -11.52 -19.90
N ARG A 34 -8.88 -11.65 -19.70
CA ARG A 34 -9.49 -12.91 -19.24
C ARG A 34 -9.27 -14.05 -20.24
N ALA A 35 -9.48 -13.81 -21.52
CA ALA A 35 -9.24 -14.82 -22.57
C ALA A 35 -7.77 -15.29 -22.58
N LYS A 36 -6.80 -14.40 -22.35
CA LYS A 36 -5.38 -14.80 -22.21
C LYS A 36 -5.13 -15.66 -20.97
N LEU A 37 -5.78 -15.32 -19.86
CA LEU A 37 -5.65 -16.03 -18.59
C LEU A 37 -6.31 -17.42 -18.61
N GLU A 38 -7.24 -17.70 -19.51
CA GLU A 38 -7.87 -19.03 -19.66
C GLU A 38 -6.88 -20.13 -20.06
N ASN A 39 -5.74 -19.77 -20.67
CA ASN A 39 -4.69 -20.73 -21.02
C ASN A 39 -3.83 -21.16 -19.82
N PHE A 40 -4.04 -20.56 -18.64
CA PHE A 40 -3.27 -20.84 -17.43
C PHE A 40 -4.16 -21.49 -16.37
N ASP A 41 -3.61 -22.47 -15.66
CA ASP A 41 -4.27 -23.02 -14.47
C ASP A 41 -4.42 -21.94 -13.39
N TRP A 42 -5.48 -22.05 -12.58
CA TRP A 42 -5.77 -21.05 -11.54
C TRP A 42 -4.64 -20.93 -10.51
N LYS A 43 -3.89 -22.02 -10.29
CA LYS A 43 -2.71 -22.02 -9.41
C LYS A 43 -1.55 -21.20 -9.97
N GLY A 44 -1.48 -21.02 -11.29
CA GLY A 44 -0.42 -20.27 -11.98
C GLY A 44 -0.74 -18.80 -12.21
N ILE A 45 -1.96 -18.34 -11.89
CA ILE A 45 -2.36 -16.95 -12.06
C ILE A 45 -2.20 -16.23 -10.72
N TYR A 46 -1.22 -15.34 -10.63
CA TYR A 46 -0.96 -14.54 -9.44
C TYR A 46 -1.35 -13.08 -9.65
N ASN A 47 -1.89 -12.47 -8.61
CA ASN A 47 -2.02 -11.03 -8.49
C ASN A 47 -1.09 -10.54 -7.37
N MET A 48 -0.30 -9.51 -7.68
CA MET A 48 0.58 -8.84 -6.73
C MET A 48 0.20 -7.37 -6.66
N ASP A 49 0.15 -6.83 -5.45
CA ASP A 49 -0.09 -5.41 -5.24
C ASP A 49 0.74 -4.85 -4.07
N GLU A 50 0.98 -3.55 -4.10
CA GLU A 50 1.75 -2.81 -3.09
C GLU A 50 0.83 -1.91 -2.27
N THR A 51 0.80 -2.10 -0.95
CA THR A 51 0.15 -1.18 -0.03
C THR A 51 1.18 -0.38 0.76
N CYS A 52 0.97 0.94 0.85
CA CYS A 52 1.79 1.83 1.65
C CYS A 52 1.12 2.08 3.00
N LEU A 53 1.79 1.70 4.08
CA LEU A 53 1.37 1.97 5.44
C LEU A 53 2.11 3.20 5.97
N PHE A 54 1.37 4.25 6.31
CA PHE A 54 1.95 5.52 6.76
C PHE A 54 1.88 5.69 8.27
N ASN A 55 3.00 5.48 8.96
CA ASN A 55 3.03 5.51 10.42
C ASN A 55 2.96 6.92 11.03
N ARG A 56 3.27 7.96 10.25
CA ARG A 56 3.36 9.36 10.72
C ARG A 56 2.46 10.32 9.96
N LEU A 57 1.61 9.79 9.07
CA LEU A 57 0.74 10.61 8.26
C LEU A 57 -0.38 11.18 9.13
N GLN A 58 -0.46 12.51 9.18
CA GLN A 58 -1.57 13.21 9.80
C GLN A 58 -2.83 13.09 8.95
N ALA A 59 -4.00 13.10 9.60
CA ALA A 59 -5.30 13.09 8.96
C ALA A 59 -5.41 14.17 7.86
N ASP A 60 -6.18 13.90 6.81
CA ASP A 60 -6.44 14.86 5.73
C ASP A 60 -7.33 16.03 6.17
N ASP A 61 -8.14 15.79 7.20
CA ASP A 61 -9.07 16.75 7.74
C ASP A 61 -8.56 17.29 9.08
N SER A 62 -8.58 18.61 9.23
CA SER A 62 -8.39 19.29 10.52
C SER A 62 -9.61 20.15 10.81
N LEU A 63 -10.13 20.08 12.02
CA LEU A 63 -11.16 21.01 12.47
C LEU A 63 -10.51 22.37 12.73
N ALA A 64 -10.86 23.37 11.92
CA ALA A 64 -10.36 24.73 12.08
C ALA A 64 -11.48 25.75 11.86
N THR A 65 -11.41 26.87 12.59
CA THR A 65 -12.30 28.04 12.44
C THR A 65 -11.95 28.91 11.24
N LYS A 66 -10.73 28.75 10.70
CA LYS A 66 -10.25 29.37 9.46
C LYS A 66 -9.33 28.39 8.73
N GLN A 67 -9.25 28.49 7.40
CA GLN A 67 -8.33 27.67 6.62
C GLN A 67 -6.89 28.00 7.02
N LEU A 68 -6.19 27.02 7.59
CA LEU A 68 -4.78 27.13 7.94
C LEU A 68 -3.92 26.72 6.74
N GLU A 69 -2.76 27.36 6.60
CA GLU A 69 -1.76 26.97 5.61
C GLU A 69 -1.35 25.51 5.80
N GLY A 70 -1.26 24.76 4.70
CA GLY A 70 -0.97 23.33 4.75
C GLY A 70 0.45 23.07 5.23
N ARG A 71 0.62 22.33 6.34
CA ARG A 71 1.93 21.80 6.73
C ARG A 71 2.31 20.62 5.83
N LYS A 72 3.61 20.51 5.53
CA LYS A 72 4.16 19.35 4.83
C LYS A 72 3.93 18.11 5.70
N LYS A 73 3.16 17.16 5.18
CA LYS A 73 2.88 15.91 5.90
C LYS A 73 4.12 15.02 5.95
N ASP A 74 4.36 14.39 7.10
CA ASP A 74 5.32 13.30 7.21
C ASP A 74 4.73 12.07 6.52
N LYS A 75 5.29 11.73 5.36
CA LYS A 75 4.90 10.57 4.55
C LYS A 75 5.87 9.40 4.74
N GLU A 76 6.51 9.29 5.91
CA GLU A 76 7.26 8.09 6.26
C GLU A 76 6.33 6.87 6.14
N ARG A 77 6.75 5.93 5.29
CA ARG A 77 5.96 4.78 4.88
C ARG A 77 6.74 3.49 5.05
N LEU A 78 5.97 2.43 5.24
CA LEU A 78 6.37 1.05 5.10
C LEU A 78 5.59 0.49 3.90
N ILE A 79 6.26 -0.11 2.94
CA ILE A 79 5.56 -0.81 1.86
C ILE A 79 5.37 -2.25 2.25
N VAL A 80 4.16 -2.76 2.07
CA VAL A 80 3.84 -4.17 2.18
C VAL A 80 3.40 -4.65 0.81
N VAL A 81 4.10 -5.65 0.31
CA VAL A 81 3.80 -6.34 -0.93
C VAL A 81 3.03 -7.59 -0.59
N VAL A 82 1.86 -7.70 -1.19
CA VAL A 82 0.95 -8.83 -1.02
C VAL A 82 0.81 -9.52 -2.36
N CYS A 83 0.89 -10.85 -2.36
CA CYS A 83 0.68 -11.63 -3.56
C CYS A 83 -0.06 -12.91 -3.24
N CYS A 84 -1.02 -13.23 -4.10
CA CYS A 84 -1.84 -14.41 -3.97
C CYS A 84 -2.18 -14.94 -5.36
N ASN A 85 -2.24 -16.26 -5.48
CA ASN A 85 -2.80 -16.89 -6.66
C ASN A 85 -4.33 -16.71 -6.72
N LYS A 86 -4.90 -17.00 -7.88
CA LYS A 86 -6.33 -16.82 -8.19
C LYS A 86 -7.24 -17.69 -7.33
N ASP A 87 -6.80 -18.87 -6.91
CA ASP A 87 -7.58 -19.76 -6.04
C ASP A 87 -7.52 -19.39 -4.54
N GLY A 88 -6.62 -18.48 -4.15
CA GLY A 88 -6.52 -17.98 -2.78
C GLY A 88 -5.64 -18.81 -1.84
N LEU A 89 -5.13 -19.97 -2.27
CA LEU A 89 -4.37 -20.91 -1.44
C LEU A 89 -2.85 -20.65 -1.49
N GLY A 90 -2.34 -20.22 -2.64
CA GLY A 90 -0.94 -19.85 -2.87
C GLY A 90 -0.65 -18.43 -2.40
N LYS A 91 -0.67 -18.21 -1.08
CA LYS A 91 -0.29 -16.93 -0.48
C LYS A 91 1.23 -16.86 -0.33
N VAL A 92 1.84 -15.92 -1.03
CA VAL A 92 3.27 -15.66 -0.93
C VAL A 92 3.54 -14.95 0.40
N PRO A 93 4.63 -15.29 1.14
CA PRO A 93 4.99 -14.57 2.36
C PRO A 93 5.09 -13.06 2.10
N LEU A 94 4.60 -12.26 3.06
CA LEU A 94 4.59 -10.81 2.91
C LEU A 94 6.00 -10.28 2.70
N TRP A 95 6.11 -9.28 1.84
CA TRP A 95 7.35 -8.56 1.61
C TRP A 95 7.24 -7.15 2.16
N VAL A 96 8.02 -6.86 3.19
CA VAL A 96 7.97 -5.58 3.91
C VAL A 96 9.21 -4.77 3.57
N ILE A 97 9.01 -3.59 2.98
CA ILE A 97 10.09 -2.68 2.59
C ILE A 97 10.02 -1.43 3.45
N GLY A 98 11.02 -1.26 4.31
CA GLY A 98 11.17 -0.08 5.17
C GLY A 98 12.35 0.81 4.79
N LYS A 99 12.46 1.93 5.50
CA LYS A 99 13.53 2.91 5.29
C LYS A 99 14.89 2.45 5.83
N PHE A 100 14.89 1.85 7.01
CA PHE A 100 16.08 1.53 7.80
C PHE A 100 16.35 0.03 7.78
N ALA A 101 17.62 -0.38 7.70
CA ALA A 101 18.00 -1.80 7.79
C ALA A 101 17.58 -2.42 9.12
N ASN A 102 17.81 -1.71 10.23
CA ASN A 102 17.39 -2.10 11.56
C ASN A 102 16.48 -1.03 12.16
N PRO A 103 15.16 -1.11 11.94
CA PRO A 103 14.19 -0.24 12.60
C PRO A 103 14.30 -0.34 14.12
N ARG A 104 14.21 0.81 14.81
CA ARG A 104 14.28 0.84 16.28
C ARG A 104 13.18 0.03 16.97
N CYS A 105 12.03 -0.13 16.32
CA CYS A 105 10.92 -0.96 16.82
C CYS A 105 11.23 -2.47 16.82
N PHE A 106 12.24 -2.93 16.05
CA PHE A 106 12.71 -4.31 16.06
C PHE A 106 13.98 -4.49 16.89
N LYS A 107 14.28 -3.55 17.79
CA LYS A 107 15.40 -3.73 18.73
C LYS A 107 15.12 -4.97 19.59
N HIS A 108 16.07 -5.91 19.62
CA HIS A 108 15.95 -7.21 20.29
C HIS A 108 14.93 -8.18 19.67
N VAL A 109 14.44 -7.91 18.45
CA VAL A 109 13.61 -8.85 17.68
C VAL A 109 14.47 -9.49 16.60
N ASN A 110 14.47 -10.82 16.52
CA ASN A 110 15.04 -11.50 15.37
C ASN A 110 14.06 -11.42 14.20
N ILE A 111 14.35 -10.54 13.24
CA ILE A 111 13.50 -10.31 12.06
C ILE A 111 13.42 -11.57 11.18
N ASP A 112 14.46 -12.41 11.19
CA ASP A 112 14.47 -13.65 10.40
C ASP A 112 13.50 -14.71 10.94
N ASN A 113 13.06 -14.58 12.20
CA ASN A 113 12.03 -15.44 12.79
C ASN A 113 10.60 -14.99 12.45
N LEU A 114 10.43 -13.88 11.72
CA LEU A 114 9.12 -13.38 11.32
C LEU A 114 8.67 -14.05 10.02
N ASN A 115 7.37 -14.31 9.88
CA ASN A 115 6.78 -14.95 8.70
C ASN A 115 6.68 -14.01 7.48
N TYR A 116 7.59 -13.04 7.37
CA TYR A 116 7.65 -12.08 6.27
C TYR A 116 9.10 -11.66 5.97
N HIS A 117 9.37 -11.29 4.72
CA HIS A 117 10.69 -10.85 4.32
C HIS A 117 10.83 -9.34 4.49
N TYR A 118 11.72 -8.91 5.38
CA TYR A 118 12.05 -7.50 5.53
C TYR A 118 13.20 -7.09 4.59
N ARG A 119 13.04 -5.95 3.92
CA ARG A 119 14.08 -5.29 3.11
C ARG A 119 14.13 -3.81 3.43
N ALA A 120 15.32 -3.22 3.33
CA ALA A 120 15.50 -1.80 3.59
C ALA A 120 15.96 -1.04 2.35
N LYS A 121 15.31 0.10 2.09
CA LYS A 121 15.69 1.07 1.07
C LYS A 121 15.42 2.47 1.59
N LYS A 122 16.35 3.41 1.40
CA LYS A 122 16.23 4.79 1.93
C LYS A 122 14.90 5.50 1.61
N LYS A 123 14.27 5.20 0.47
CA LYS A 123 12.97 5.78 0.10
C LYS A 123 11.75 4.94 0.54
N ALA A 124 11.98 3.70 0.98
CA ALA A 124 10.96 2.66 1.19
C ALA A 124 10.07 2.47 -0.05
N TRP A 125 10.68 2.04 -1.17
CA TRP A 125 10.00 1.71 -2.44
C TRP A 125 10.44 0.32 -2.90
N MET A 126 9.57 -0.36 -3.63
CA MET A 126 9.97 -1.47 -4.48
C MET A 126 11.00 -0.99 -5.52
N THR A 127 11.96 -1.84 -5.83
CA THR A 127 12.97 -1.60 -6.86
C THR A 127 13.00 -2.80 -7.79
N GLY A 128 13.45 -2.64 -9.03
CA GLY A 128 13.54 -3.78 -9.98
C GLY A 128 14.33 -4.98 -9.42
N PHE A 129 15.37 -4.72 -8.64
CA PHE A 129 16.14 -5.76 -7.94
C PHE A 129 15.36 -6.47 -6.82
N PHE A 130 14.51 -5.74 -6.09
CA PHE A 130 13.64 -6.36 -5.09
C PHE A 130 12.52 -7.13 -5.77
N PHE A 131 11.98 -6.60 -6.86
CA PHE A 131 10.94 -7.26 -7.64
C PHE A 131 11.44 -8.57 -8.25
N SER A 132 12.66 -8.61 -8.82
CA SER A 132 13.21 -9.86 -9.36
C SER A 132 13.40 -10.94 -8.29
N ARG A 133 13.88 -10.56 -7.10
CA ARG A 133 13.99 -11.46 -5.94
C ARG A 133 12.62 -11.86 -5.38
N PHE A 134 11.62 -11.02 -5.53
CA PHE A 134 10.25 -11.36 -5.13
C PHE A 134 9.65 -12.37 -6.12
N CYS A 135 9.83 -12.18 -7.43
CA CYS A 135 9.36 -13.12 -8.45
C CYS A 135 9.98 -14.50 -8.35
N SER A 136 11.20 -14.64 -7.81
CA SER A 136 11.80 -15.96 -7.57
C SER A 136 11.13 -16.75 -6.43
N LEU A 137 10.18 -16.16 -5.71
CA LEU A 137 9.40 -16.80 -4.63
C LEU A 137 7.99 -17.22 -5.07
N VAL A 138 7.59 -16.86 -6.29
CA VAL A 138 6.30 -17.16 -6.92
C VAL A 138 6.51 -18.27 -7.93
#